data_AF-A0A8K0KS82-F1
#
_entry.id   AF-A0A8K0KS82-F1
#
_cell.length_a   1.000
_cell.length_b   1.000
_cell.length_c   1.000
_cell.angle_alpha   90.00
_cell.angle_beta   90.00
_cell.angle_gamma   90.00
#
_symmetry.space_group_name_H-M   'P 1'
#
loop_
_entity.id
_entity.type
_entity.pdbx_description
1 polymer ?
#
loop_
_entity_poly.entity_id
_entity_poly.type
_entity_poly.pdbx_seq_one_letter_code
_entity_poly.pdbx_strand_id
1 'polypeptide(L)'
;MESECLPEEECVPNAIGDGSCICRFGIDSESGRCITSRDKSEKDEENDLFDQNVEGSMLSLVTAHPEKLANVLKDIPANNIDLGSDDAKSEAPISSSSPPLKNLEVTVVSKTVRLPENEVTLSAFTIPTEKQGEHYTYEWNLLSRPGGNEAADTGTMQDKNGPNLQLRHLKEGFYSFQVTVTGPDSIGKQVANVTVLPRK
;
A
#
# COMPACT_ATOMS: atom_id res chain seq x y z
N MET A 1 38.78 -3.78 20.63
CA MET A 1 38.36 -3.17 19.37
C MET A 1 36.88 -2.92 19.49
N GLU A 2 36.47 -1.66 19.68
CA GLU A 2 35.07 -1.26 19.72
C GLU A 2 34.45 -1.44 18.33
N SER A 3 33.36 -2.22 18.27
CA SER A 3 32.49 -2.33 17.11
C SER A 3 31.55 -1.14 17.13
N GLU A 4 32.03 0.04 16.72
CA GLU A 4 31.21 1.25 16.66
C GLU A 4 30.20 1.13 15.51
N CYS A 5 28.92 0.93 15.84
CA CYS A 5 27.83 1.03 14.86
C CYS A 5 27.89 2.38 14.13
N LEU A 6 27.46 2.42 12.87
CA LEU A 6 27.44 3.66 12.10
C LEU A 6 26.50 4.68 12.77
N PRO A 7 26.71 6.00 12.57
CA PRO A 7 25.88 7.04 13.20
C PRO A 7 24.38 6.94 12.85
N GLU A 8 24.05 6.22 11.78
CA GLU A 8 22.68 6.01 11.28
C GLU A 8 22.05 4.70 11.77
N GLU A 9 22.76 3.97 12.63
CA GLU A 9 22.34 2.72 13.23
C GLU A 9 22.13 2.86 14.75
N GLU A 10 21.39 1.93 15.33
CA GLU A 10 21.22 1.76 16.77
C GLU A 10 21.73 0.38 17.17
N CYS A 11 22.56 0.33 18.20
CA CYS A 11 23.06 -0.92 18.74
C CYS A 11 22.01 -1.54 19.67
N VAL A 12 21.43 -2.64 19.25
CA VAL A 12 20.47 -3.41 20.05
C VAL A 12 21.20 -4.58 20.72
N PRO A 13 21.21 -4.68 22.06
CA PRO A 13 21.91 -5.75 22.75
C PRO A 13 21.28 -7.11 22.42
N ASN A 14 22.11 -8.06 21.95
CA ASN A 14 21.70 -9.46 21.77
C ASN A 14 22.04 -10.28 23.01
N ALA A 15 21.39 -11.44 23.20
CA ALA A 15 21.50 -12.33 24.36
C ALA A 15 22.93 -12.85 24.66
N ILE A 16 23.85 -12.66 23.73
CA ILE A 16 25.26 -13.09 23.81
C ILE A 16 26.20 -11.91 24.14
N GLY A 17 25.67 -10.69 24.29
CA GLY A 17 26.42 -9.51 24.73
C GLY A 17 27.17 -8.73 23.64
N ASP A 18 27.09 -9.14 22.37
CA ASP A 18 27.84 -8.50 21.27
C ASP A 18 27.09 -7.33 20.60
N GLY A 19 25.79 -7.17 20.87
CA GLY A 19 24.97 -6.15 20.21
C GLY A 19 24.79 -6.40 18.70
N SER A 20 23.75 -5.84 18.09
CA SER A 20 23.55 -5.86 16.65
C SER A 20 23.10 -4.48 16.19
N CYS A 21 23.75 -3.94 15.17
CA CYS A 21 23.43 -2.63 14.62
C CYS A 21 22.21 -2.74 13.71
N ILE A 22 21.17 -1.93 13.96
CA ILE A 22 19.98 -1.84 13.10
C ILE A 22 19.75 -0.40 12.64
N CYS A 23 19.26 -0.21 11.42
CA CYS A 23 19.02 1.12 10.86
C CYS A 23 17.84 1.83 11.54
N ARG A 24 18.03 3.10 11.92
CA ARG A 24 17.00 3.92 12.61
C ARG A 24 15.71 4.11 11.81
N PHE A 25 15.83 4.30 10.49
CA PHE A 25 14.69 4.60 9.61
C PHE A 25 14.37 3.46 8.62
N GLY A 26 14.97 2.29 8.81
CA GLY A 26 14.84 1.14 7.92
C GLY A 26 15.98 1.02 6.90
N ILE A 27 15.91 -0.02 6.08
CA ILE A 27 16.92 -0.36 5.06
C ILE A 27 16.31 -0.13 3.68
N ASP A 28 17.05 0.55 2.80
CA ASP A 28 16.67 0.73 1.41
C ASP A 28 16.74 -0.61 0.67
N SER A 29 15.66 -0.97 -0.04
CA SER A 29 15.53 -2.30 -0.65
C SER A 29 16.38 -2.48 -1.91
N GLU A 30 16.85 -1.38 -2.50
CA GLU A 30 17.62 -1.40 -3.75
C GLU A 30 19.13 -1.39 -3.48
N SER A 31 19.56 -0.62 -2.48
CA SER A 31 20.96 -0.44 -2.09
C SER A 31 21.38 -1.23 -0.86
N GLY A 32 20.43 -1.73 -0.05
CA GLY A 32 20.72 -2.43 1.20
C GLY A 32 21.33 -1.55 2.29
N ARG A 33 21.27 -0.23 2.15
CA ARG A 33 21.84 0.76 3.10
C ARG A 33 20.77 1.32 4.03
N CYS A 34 21.18 1.87 5.18
CA CYS A 34 20.25 2.57 6.07
C CYS A 34 19.64 3.79 5.37
N ILE A 35 18.33 3.93 5.49
CA ILE A 35 17.59 5.10 4.98
C ILE A 35 17.91 6.29 5.88
N THR A 36 18.23 7.44 5.29
CA THR A 36 18.47 8.67 6.05
C THR A 36 17.24 9.55 6.07
N SER A 37 17.20 10.53 6.97
CA SER A 37 16.12 11.55 6.99
C SER A 37 15.99 12.32 5.67
N ARG A 38 17.03 12.33 4.82
CA ARG A 38 17.07 13.03 3.54
C ARG A 38 16.39 12.22 2.44
N ASP A 39 16.56 10.91 2.42
CA ASP A 39 15.91 9.98 1.47
C ASP A 39 14.39 9.92 1.64
N LYS A 40 13.89 10.25 2.84
CA LYS A 40 12.45 10.35 3.09
C LYS A 40 11.81 11.59 2.46
N SER A 41 12.58 12.64 2.17
CA SER A 41 12.05 13.89 1.61
C SER A 41 11.95 13.88 0.08
N GLU A 42 12.67 13.00 -0.62
CA GLU A 42 12.69 12.95 -2.09
C GLU A 42 11.59 12.04 -2.70
N LYS A 43 10.82 11.30 -1.89
CA LYS A 43 9.69 10.48 -2.38
C LYS A 43 8.31 11.15 -2.29
N ASP A 44 8.23 12.37 -1.75
CA ASP A 44 6.97 13.10 -1.56
C ASP A 44 6.81 14.34 -2.47
N GLU A 45 7.71 14.59 -3.42
CA GLU A 45 7.68 15.79 -4.31
C GLU A 45 7.54 15.43 -5.81
N GLU A 46 6.75 14.42 -6.16
CA GLU A 46 6.26 14.22 -7.55
C GLU A 46 4.77 13.88 -7.58
N ASN A 47 3.94 14.68 -6.90
CA ASN A 47 2.52 14.79 -7.26
C ASN A 47 1.89 16.09 -6.74
N ASP A 48 2.39 17.25 -7.16
CA ASP A 48 1.61 18.49 -7.10
C ASP A 48 1.97 19.40 -8.29
N LEU A 49 0.94 20.01 -8.88
CA LEU A 49 0.93 20.94 -10.02
C LEU A 49 1.05 20.38 -11.45
N PHE A 50 -0.07 19.83 -11.94
CA PHE A 50 -0.49 20.09 -13.33
C PHE A 50 -1.49 21.27 -13.32
N ASP A 51 -1.04 22.48 -13.64
CA ASP A 51 -1.77 23.41 -14.52
C ASP A 51 -0.88 24.61 -14.94
N GLN A 52 -0.94 24.92 -16.25
CA GLN A 52 -0.65 26.21 -16.92
C GLN A 52 0.73 26.49 -17.54
N ASN A 53 0.74 26.26 -18.87
CA ASN A 53 1.13 27.17 -19.95
C ASN A 53 2.62 27.47 -20.25
N VAL A 54 3.05 26.86 -21.36
CA VAL A 54 3.67 27.44 -22.58
C VAL A 54 4.59 28.67 -22.43
N GLU A 55 5.89 28.49 -22.68
CA GLU A 55 6.69 29.06 -23.79
C GLU A 55 8.20 28.94 -23.48
N GLY A 56 8.96 28.24 -24.34
CA GLY A 56 10.42 28.19 -24.22
C GLY A 56 11.13 27.01 -24.89
N SER A 57 11.11 26.98 -26.23
CA SER A 57 12.19 26.57 -27.16
C SER A 57 13.56 26.24 -26.50
N MET A 58 14.37 25.22 -26.82
CA MET A 58 14.51 24.40 -28.03
C MET A 58 15.45 23.21 -27.75
N LEU A 59 15.12 22.05 -28.32
CA LEU A 59 15.97 20.97 -28.89
C LEU A 59 17.30 20.55 -28.22
N SER A 60 17.36 19.26 -27.86
CA SER A 60 18.50 18.38 -28.19
C SER A 60 18.05 16.92 -28.31
N LEU A 61 17.94 16.45 -29.55
CA LEU A 61 17.80 15.05 -29.95
C LEU A 61 19.20 14.42 -29.98
N VAL A 62 19.48 13.38 -29.19
CA VAL A 62 20.48 12.35 -29.57
C VAL A 62 20.13 10.98 -28.93
N THR A 63 19.57 10.12 -29.76
CA THR A 63 19.95 8.72 -30.03
C THR A 63 20.06 7.70 -28.88
N ALA A 64 19.04 6.84 -28.81
CA ALA A 64 19.12 5.52 -28.19
C ALA A 64 20.04 4.58 -28.99
N HIS A 65 20.87 3.80 -28.29
CA HIS A 65 21.55 2.62 -28.82
C HIS A 65 21.28 1.42 -27.89
N PRO A 66 20.74 0.30 -28.41
CA PRO A 66 20.66 -0.96 -27.69
C PRO A 66 21.90 -1.85 -27.95
N GLU A 67 22.03 -2.89 -27.13
CA GLU A 67 22.82 -4.15 -27.30
C GLU A 67 24.23 -4.24 -26.69
N LYS A 68 24.38 -5.07 -25.65
CA LYS A 68 25.07 -6.40 -25.64
C LYS A 68 25.47 -6.79 -24.20
N LEU A 69 24.74 -7.72 -23.57
CA LEU A 69 24.88 -9.19 -23.54
C LEU A 69 26.00 -9.75 -22.63
N ALA A 70 25.52 -10.23 -21.47
CA ALA A 70 25.75 -11.54 -20.84
C ALA A 70 27.11 -12.24 -20.98
N ASN A 71 27.67 -12.60 -19.82
CA ASN A 71 28.64 -13.68 -19.72
C ASN A 71 28.45 -14.47 -18.42
N VAL A 72 28.90 -15.73 -18.46
CA VAL A 72 29.03 -16.70 -17.37
C VAL A 72 27.83 -17.64 -17.15
N LEU A 73 27.72 -18.64 -18.03
CA LEU A 73 27.63 -20.02 -17.58
C LEU A 73 28.62 -20.85 -18.40
N LYS A 74 29.72 -21.26 -17.76
CA LYS A 74 30.55 -22.38 -18.19
C LYS A 74 29.92 -23.63 -17.58
N ASP A 75 29.80 -24.71 -18.36
CA ASP A 75 30.40 -26.02 -18.08
C ASP A 75 29.79 -27.14 -18.95
N ILE A 76 30.66 -27.73 -19.79
CA ILE A 76 30.79 -29.18 -20.12
C ILE A 76 29.90 -29.77 -21.27
N PRO A 77 30.45 -30.71 -22.09
CA PRO A 77 30.28 -30.70 -23.55
C PRO A 77 29.42 -31.82 -24.19
N ALA A 78 29.04 -31.52 -25.44
CA ALA A 78 28.82 -32.37 -26.62
C ALA A 78 28.43 -33.86 -26.44
N ASN A 79 27.21 -34.22 -26.88
CA ASN A 79 27.04 -35.08 -28.06
C ASN A 79 25.55 -35.32 -28.42
N ASN A 80 25.27 -35.08 -29.70
CA ASN A 80 24.50 -35.93 -30.63
C ASN A 80 22.95 -35.94 -30.59
N ILE A 81 22.40 -35.37 -31.68
CA ILE A 81 21.38 -35.92 -32.60
C ILE A 81 20.20 -36.68 -31.97
N ASP A 82 18.96 -36.20 -32.15
CA ASP A 82 17.90 -36.93 -32.87
C ASP A 82 16.65 -36.08 -33.15
N LEU A 83 16.07 -36.30 -34.33
CA LEU A 83 14.73 -35.84 -34.72
C LEU A 83 13.70 -36.81 -34.12
N GLY A 84 12.83 -36.34 -33.23
CA GLY A 84 11.74 -37.16 -32.68
C GLY A 84 10.56 -36.31 -32.23
N SER A 85 9.39 -36.67 -32.72
CA SER A 85 8.10 -35.99 -32.65
C SER A 85 7.41 -35.98 -31.27
N ASP A 86 6.40 -35.11 -31.21
CA ASP A 86 5.15 -35.19 -30.43
C ASP A 86 5.07 -34.59 -29.01
N ASP A 87 4.03 -33.73 -28.88
CA ASP A 87 3.25 -33.36 -27.69
C ASP A 87 3.90 -32.68 -26.47
N ALA A 88 3.63 -31.38 -26.29
CA ALA A 88 2.61 -30.94 -25.33
C ALA A 88 2.58 -29.40 -25.20
N LYS A 89 1.49 -28.87 -25.74
CA LYS A 89 0.91 -27.54 -25.58
C LYS A 89 0.81 -27.11 -24.10
N SER A 90 1.50 -26.04 -23.72
CA SER A 90 1.05 -25.13 -22.65
C SER A 90 1.82 -23.81 -22.69
N GLU A 91 1.61 -23.03 -23.76
CA GLU A 91 1.97 -21.62 -23.76
C GLU A 91 0.79 -20.85 -23.14
N ALA A 92 0.98 -20.34 -21.93
CA ALA A 92 0.06 -19.37 -21.33
C ALA A 92 0.61 -17.96 -21.59
N PRO A 93 -0.03 -17.13 -22.43
CA PRO A 93 0.32 -15.73 -22.51
C PRO A 93 -0.30 -14.99 -21.30
N ILE A 94 0.54 -14.52 -20.37
CA ILE A 94 0.11 -13.51 -19.38
C ILE A 94 -0.04 -12.15 -20.07
N SER A 95 -1.13 -11.99 -20.83
CA SER A 95 -1.64 -10.67 -21.20
C SER A 95 -2.33 -10.07 -19.98
N SER A 96 -1.64 -9.16 -19.30
CA SER A 96 -2.22 -8.26 -18.29
C SER A 96 -3.10 -7.19 -18.97
N SER A 97 -4.18 -7.60 -19.62
CA SER A 97 -5.26 -6.69 -19.96
C SER A 97 -6.26 -6.67 -18.80
N SER A 98 -5.96 -5.91 -17.75
CA SER A 98 -7.01 -5.57 -16.78
C SER A 98 -8.08 -4.79 -17.55
N PRO A 99 -9.35 -5.23 -17.56
CA PRO A 99 -10.41 -4.50 -18.24
C PRO A 99 -10.53 -3.08 -17.65
N PRO A 100 -11.02 -2.09 -18.40
CA PRO A 100 -11.24 -0.74 -17.88
C PRO A 100 -12.20 -0.84 -16.69
N LEU A 101 -11.68 -0.61 -15.50
CA LEU A 101 -12.47 -0.61 -14.27
C LEU A 101 -13.51 0.51 -14.38
N LYS A 102 -14.78 0.15 -14.26
CA LYS A 102 -15.84 1.15 -14.11
C LYS A 102 -15.70 1.77 -12.73
N ASN A 103 -15.83 3.10 -12.62
CA ASN A 103 -15.82 3.74 -11.32
C ASN A 103 -17.10 3.38 -10.55
N LEU A 104 -16.93 2.71 -9.40
CA LEU A 104 -18.00 2.50 -8.44
C LEU A 104 -18.01 3.69 -7.49
N GLU A 105 -19.10 4.45 -7.46
CA GLU A 105 -19.22 5.56 -6.51
C GLU A 105 -19.59 4.99 -5.14
N VAL A 106 -18.76 5.30 -4.14
CA VAL A 106 -18.94 4.84 -2.76
C VAL A 106 -19.14 6.06 -1.88
N THR A 107 -20.27 6.10 -1.19
CA THR A 107 -20.60 7.17 -0.24
C THR A 107 -20.59 6.62 1.17
N VAL A 108 -19.97 7.34 2.10
CA VAL A 108 -19.98 7.02 3.53
C VAL A 108 -20.30 8.25 4.35
N VAL A 109 -21.09 8.08 5.40
CA VAL A 109 -21.47 9.17 6.28
C VAL A 109 -20.53 9.22 7.48
N SER A 110 -19.76 10.31 7.59
CA SER A 110 -18.94 10.62 8.77
C SER A 110 -19.83 10.89 9.98
N LYS A 111 -19.34 10.58 11.19
CA LYS A 111 -20.14 10.68 12.41
C LYS A 111 -19.41 11.43 13.53
N THR A 112 -20.20 12.01 14.42
CA THR A 112 -19.71 12.60 15.66
C THR A 112 -20.42 11.93 16.82
N VAL A 113 -19.66 11.43 17.78
CA VAL A 113 -20.16 10.76 18.98
C VAL A 113 -19.61 11.48 20.21
N ARG A 114 -20.31 11.40 21.35
CA ARG A 114 -19.89 12.05 22.59
C ARG A 114 -19.89 11.04 23.73
N LEU A 115 -18.82 11.01 24.50
CA LEU A 115 -18.72 10.15 25.68
C LEU A 115 -19.90 10.45 26.66
N PRO A 116 -20.45 9.45 27.36
CA PRO A 116 -19.97 8.07 27.52
C PRO A 116 -20.18 7.15 26.31
N GLU A 117 -20.93 7.58 25.30
CA GLU A 117 -21.14 6.76 24.09
C GLU A 117 -19.80 6.59 23.39
N ASN A 118 -19.34 5.35 23.33
CA ASN A 118 -18.04 4.95 22.79
C ASN A 118 -18.18 3.90 21.68
N GLU A 119 -19.38 3.77 21.13
CA GLU A 119 -19.72 2.87 20.03
C GLU A 119 -20.41 3.66 18.91
N VAL A 120 -20.10 3.34 17.67
CA VAL A 120 -20.77 3.92 16.51
C VAL A 120 -20.72 2.96 15.33
N THR A 121 -21.74 2.99 14.48
CA THR A 121 -21.75 2.24 13.21
C THR A 121 -21.61 3.19 12.04
N LEU A 122 -20.62 2.96 11.18
CA LEU A 122 -20.50 3.60 9.87
C LEU A 122 -21.18 2.74 8.82
N SER A 123 -21.79 3.38 7.81
CA SER A 123 -22.50 2.68 6.73
C SER A 123 -22.01 3.23 5.39
N ALA A 124 -21.60 2.33 4.50
CA ALA A 124 -21.23 2.62 3.13
C ALA A 124 -22.39 2.31 2.18
N PHE A 125 -22.55 3.16 1.17
CA PHE A 125 -23.54 3.06 0.12
C PHE A 125 -22.85 3.11 -1.24
N THR A 126 -23.36 2.34 -2.20
CA THR A 126 -22.74 2.21 -3.52
C THR A 126 -23.70 2.62 -4.64
N ILE A 127 -23.15 3.27 -5.67
CA ILE A 127 -23.84 3.62 -6.90
C ILE A 127 -23.01 3.15 -8.10
N PRO A 128 -23.55 2.27 -8.96
CA PRO A 128 -24.88 1.67 -8.87
C PRO A 128 -25.01 0.73 -7.67
N THR A 129 -26.24 0.54 -7.18
CA THR A 129 -26.52 -0.45 -6.14
C THR A 129 -26.33 -1.86 -6.70
N GLU A 130 -25.88 -2.76 -5.84
CA GLU A 130 -25.72 -4.19 -6.12
C GLU A 130 -27.02 -4.78 -6.72
N LYS A 131 -26.89 -5.46 -7.86
CA LYS A 131 -27.99 -6.14 -8.54
C LYS A 131 -28.02 -7.61 -8.14
N GLN A 132 -29.16 -8.29 -8.33
CA GLN A 132 -29.24 -9.73 -8.08
C GLN A 132 -28.22 -10.50 -8.95
N GLY A 133 -27.28 -11.19 -8.30
CA GLY A 133 -26.22 -11.98 -8.93
C GLY A 133 -24.88 -11.26 -9.10
N GLU A 134 -24.81 -9.95 -8.85
CA GLU A 134 -23.55 -9.22 -8.68
C GLU A 134 -23.32 -9.05 -7.18
N HIS A 135 -22.10 -9.32 -6.69
CA HIS A 135 -21.77 -9.16 -5.27
C HIS A 135 -20.65 -8.17 -5.06
N TYR A 136 -20.87 -7.22 -4.15
CA TYR A 136 -19.85 -6.25 -3.77
C TYR A 136 -19.14 -6.69 -2.50
N THR A 137 -17.81 -6.64 -2.55
CA THR A 137 -16.94 -6.95 -1.41
C THR A 137 -16.51 -5.65 -0.76
N TYR A 138 -16.73 -5.52 0.54
CA TYR A 138 -16.33 -4.37 1.32
C TYR A 138 -15.06 -4.69 2.09
N GLU A 139 -14.19 -3.70 2.23
CA GLU A 139 -12.99 -3.80 3.06
C GLU A 139 -12.76 -2.48 3.79
N TRP A 140 -12.85 -2.52 5.11
CA TRP A 140 -12.62 -1.38 5.98
C TRP A 140 -11.22 -1.40 6.58
N ASN A 141 -10.52 -0.28 6.42
CA ASN A 141 -9.19 -0.05 6.93
C ASN A 141 -9.16 1.18 7.85
N LEU A 142 -8.44 1.06 8.96
CA LEU A 142 -8.16 2.20 9.83
C LEU A 142 -6.98 2.97 9.23
N LEU A 143 -7.19 4.24 8.91
CA LEU A 143 -6.12 5.14 8.44
C LEU A 143 -5.41 5.80 9.62
N SER A 144 -6.19 6.31 10.58
CA SER A 144 -5.63 7.01 11.74
C SER A 144 -6.55 6.92 12.95
N ARG A 145 -5.94 6.94 14.14
CA ARG A 145 -6.61 6.97 15.44
C ARG A 145 -5.81 7.83 16.43
N PRO A 146 -6.47 8.38 17.47
CA PRO A 146 -5.76 9.04 18.56
C PRO A 146 -4.78 8.07 19.23
N GLY A 147 -3.55 8.50 19.46
CA GLY A 147 -2.49 7.68 20.05
C GLY A 147 -1.80 6.70 19.09
N GLY A 148 -2.13 6.72 17.80
CA GLY A 148 -1.41 5.94 16.78
C GLY A 148 -1.51 4.42 16.99
N ASN A 149 -0.41 3.70 16.78
CA ASN A 149 -0.37 2.23 16.87
C ASN A 149 -0.37 1.72 18.31
N GLU A 150 0.14 2.53 19.26
CA GLU A 150 0.15 2.25 20.71
C GLU A 150 -1.26 2.14 21.29
N ALA A 151 -2.26 2.73 20.63
CA ALA A 151 -3.66 2.70 21.02
C ALA A 151 -4.41 1.49 20.42
N ALA A 152 -3.77 0.33 20.32
CA ALA A 152 -4.31 -0.88 19.69
C ALA A 152 -5.72 -1.26 20.19
N ASP A 153 -5.97 -1.08 21.49
CA ASP A 153 -7.24 -1.41 22.15
C ASP A 153 -8.35 -0.36 21.95
N THR A 154 -8.02 0.78 21.34
CA THR A 154 -8.93 1.90 21.16
C THR A 154 -9.44 1.95 19.72
N GLY A 155 -10.76 2.09 19.54
CA GLY A 155 -11.39 2.11 18.21
C GLY A 155 -11.37 0.74 17.52
N THR A 156 -11.73 -0.31 18.26
CA THR A 156 -11.80 -1.68 17.73
C THR A 156 -12.87 -1.75 16.64
N MET A 157 -12.49 -2.32 15.49
CA MET A 157 -13.32 -2.48 14.31
C MET A 157 -13.93 -3.89 14.23
N GLN A 158 -15.24 -3.97 14.05
CA GLN A 158 -16.01 -5.18 13.79
C GLN A 158 -16.76 -5.08 12.46
N ASP A 159 -17.03 -6.22 11.83
CA ASP A 159 -17.72 -6.31 10.53
C ASP A 159 -16.98 -5.59 9.39
N LYS A 160 -15.64 -5.68 9.37
CA LYS A 160 -14.77 -5.01 8.38
C LYS A 160 -15.02 -5.42 6.93
N ASN A 161 -15.77 -6.49 6.70
CA ASN A 161 -16.06 -7.00 5.36
C ASN A 161 -17.51 -6.76 4.93
N GLY A 162 -18.26 -5.97 5.70
CA GLY A 162 -19.66 -5.65 5.41
C GLY A 162 -19.88 -4.20 5.00
N PRO A 163 -21.11 -3.86 4.55
CA PRO A 163 -21.50 -2.49 4.27
C PRO A 163 -21.56 -1.61 5.53
N ASN A 164 -21.65 -2.23 6.71
CA ASN A 164 -21.69 -1.56 8.00
C ASN A 164 -20.46 -1.92 8.83
N LEU A 165 -19.69 -0.92 9.24
CA LEU A 165 -18.55 -1.09 10.15
C LEU A 165 -18.97 -0.68 11.56
N GLN A 166 -18.87 -1.60 12.51
CA GLN A 166 -19.10 -1.31 13.93
C GLN A 166 -17.78 -0.93 14.62
N LEU A 167 -17.76 0.23 15.25
CA LEU A 167 -16.65 0.74 16.04
C LEU A 167 -17.01 0.69 17.52
N ARG A 168 -16.08 0.21 18.35
CA ARG A 168 -16.23 0.14 19.80
C ARG A 168 -14.99 0.63 20.52
N HIS A 169 -15.14 0.84 21.84
CA HIS A 169 -14.05 1.32 22.70
C HIS A 169 -13.42 2.62 22.19
N LEU A 170 -14.26 3.52 21.68
CA LEU A 170 -13.83 4.84 21.23
C LEU A 170 -13.42 5.71 22.42
N LYS A 171 -12.30 6.42 22.27
CA LYS A 171 -11.84 7.47 23.18
C LYS A 171 -11.95 8.81 22.50
N GLU A 172 -11.88 9.88 23.27
CA GLU A 172 -11.84 11.23 22.73
C GLU A 172 -10.74 11.37 21.67
N GLY A 173 -11.10 11.98 20.54
CA GLY A 173 -10.17 12.20 19.43
C GLY A 173 -10.82 12.06 18.06
N PHE A 174 -9.96 12.01 17.04
CA PHE A 174 -10.32 11.91 15.64
C PHE A 174 -9.85 10.59 15.05
N TYR A 175 -10.76 9.89 14.39
CA TYR A 175 -10.50 8.63 13.72
C TYR A 175 -10.82 8.77 12.25
N SER A 176 -9.98 8.20 11.40
CA SER A 176 -10.20 8.16 9.96
C SER A 176 -10.16 6.73 9.47
N PHE A 177 -11.16 6.36 8.69
CA PHE A 177 -11.35 5.02 8.15
C PHE A 177 -11.54 5.11 6.64
N GLN A 178 -11.00 4.15 5.91
CA GLN A 178 -11.24 4.01 4.49
C GLN A 178 -12.05 2.74 4.25
N VAL A 179 -13.08 2.84 3.43
CA VAL A 179 -13.74 1.70 2.82
C VAL A 179 -13.29 1.57 1.37
N THR A 180 -12.88 0.37 1.00
CA THR A 180 -12.70 -0.04 -0.40
C THR A 180 -13.85 -0.98 -0.74
N VAL A 181 -14.54 -0.73 -1.84
CA VAL A 181 -15.60 -1.60 -2.35
C VAL A 181 -15.20 -2.12 -3.72
N THR A 182 -15.16 -3.44 -3.85
CA THR A 182 -14.80 -4.14 -5.09
C THR A 182 -16.02 -4.88 -5.62
N GLY A 183 -16.45 -4.51 -6.82
CA GLY A 183 -17.45 -5.23 -7.60
C GLY A 183 -16.79 -6.03 -8.74
N PRO A 184 -17.60 -6.71 -9.58
CA PRO A 184 -17.10 -7.57 -10.65
C PRO A 184 -16.16 -6.89 -11.65
N ASP A 185 -16.51 -5.66 -12.07
CA ASP A 185 -15.75 -4.85 -13.04
C ASP A 185 -15.54 -3.42 -12.55
N SER A 186 -15.61 -3.20 -11.23
CA SER A 186 -15.63 -1.86 -10.67
C SER A 186 -14.99 -1.80 -9.29
N ILE A 187 -14.32 -0.69 -9.00
CA ILE A 187 -13.75 -0.43 -7.67
C ILE A 187 -14.08 0.99 -7.24
N GLY A 188 -14.35 1.16 -5.96
CA GLY A 188 -14.59 2.46 -5.34
C GLY A 188 -13.89 2.54 -4.00
N LYS A 189 -13.43 3.73 -3.64
CA LYS A 189 -12.77 4.00 -2.36
C LYS A 189 -13.38 5.25 -1.76
N GLN A 190 -13.60 5.24 -0.46
CA GLN A 190 -14.12 6.40 0.24
C GLN A 190 -13.58 6.47 1.67
N VAL A 191 -13.32 7.68 2.14
CA VAL A 191 -12.87 7.95 3.50
C VAL A 191 -14.03 8.46 4.37
N ALA A 192 -14.08 7.97 5.60
CA ALA A 192 -15.03 8.32 6.64
C ALA A 192 -14.30 8.79 7.89
N ASN A 193 -14.82 9.85 8.51
CA ASN A 193 -14.24 10.41 9.72
C ASN A 193 -15.19 10.22 10.90
N VAL A 194 -14.62 9.92 12.06
CA VAL A 194 -15.34 9.84 13.34
C VAL A 194 -14.68 10.76 14.33
N THR A 195 -15.45 11.73 14.83
CA THR A 195 -15.01 12.63 15.91
C THR A 195 -15.67 12.21 17.22
N VAL A 196 -14.87 11.95 18.23
CA VAL A 196 -15.33 11.57 19.57
C VAL A 196 -15.08 12.73 20.52
N LEU A 197 -16.17 13.31 21.02
CA LEU A 197 -16.14 14.44 21.93
C LEU A 197 -16.09 13.98 23.41
N PRO A 198 -15.49 14.79 24.31
CA PRO A 198 -15.49 14.50 25.75
C PRO A 198 -16.90 14.52 26.34
N ARG A 199 -17.02 14.00 27.57
CA ARG A 199 -18.28 14.06 28.32
C ARG A 199 -18.71 15.52 28.54
N LYS A 200 -20.03 15.74 28.57
CA LYS A 200 -20.62 17.04 28.96
C LYS A 200 -20.36 17.33 30.43
#